data_AF-H3G6A7-F1
#
_entry.id   AF-H3G6A7-F1
#
_cell.length_a   1.000
_cell.length_b   1.000
_cell.length_c   1.000
_cell.angle_alpha   90.00
_cell.angle_beta   90.00
_cell.angle_gamma   90.00
#
_symmetry.space_group_name_H-M   'P 1'
#
loop_
_entity.id
_entity.type
_entity.pdbx_description
1 polymer ?
#
loop_
_entity_poly.entity_id
_entity_poly.type
_entity_poly.pdbx_seq_one_letter_code
_entity_poly.pdbx_strand_id
1 'polypeptide(L)'
;SSTEAEYMALSEATQEAVWLKVFLCELGEMASDEAVKIYEDNQGSIALAKNPHFHKRTKHIDIRYHFVREKVEDGQVVLQYVSTTDMLADMMTKAIPATQFSVLRTNLGI
;
A
#
# COMPACT_ATOMS: atom_id res chain seq x y z
N SER A 1 -4.39 -6.25 12.50
CA SER A 1 -3.98 -7.30 11.54
C SER A 1 -2.54 -7.71 11.78
N SER A 2 -2.08 -8.82 11.18
CA SER A 2 -0.66 -9.17 11.17
C SER A 2 0.09 -8.39 10.08
N THR A 3 1.38 -8.15 10.28
CA THR A 3 2.25 -7.51 9.26
C THR A 3 2.27 -8.29 7.94
N GLU A 4 2.13 -9.62 7.98
CA GLU A 4 2.03 -10.41 6.75
C GLU A 4 0.75 -10.12 5.97
N ALA A 5 -0.41 -10.05 6.63
CA ALA A 5 -1.67 -9.73 5.97
C ALA A 5 -1.66 -8.32 5.38
N GLU A 6 -1.17 -7.32 6.13
CA GLU A 6 -1.06 -5.95 5.63
C GLU A 6 -0.08 -5.85 4.45
N TYR A 7 1.05 -6.57 4.50
CA TYR A 7 1.98 -6.58 3.36
C TYR A 7 1.39 -7.25 2.11
N MET A 8 0.57 -8.28 2.28
CA MET A 8 -0.12 -8.93 1.15
C MET A 8 -1.12 -7.98 0.50
N ALA A 9 -1.87 -7.22 1.31
CA ALA A 9 -2.76 -6.16 0.83
C ALA A 9 -1.96 -5.04 0.13
N LEU A 10 -0.84 -4.61 0.71
CA LEU A 10 0.07 -3.64 0.10
C LEU A 10 0.60 -4.13 -1.25
N SER A 11 0.94 -5.42 -1.38
CA SER A 11 1.40 -5.99 -2.65
C SER A 11 0.35 -5.94 -3.74
N GLU A 12 -0.93 -6.20 -3.41
CA GLU A 12 -2.03 -6.12 -4.36
C GLU A 12 -2.30 -4.66 -4.74
N ALA A 13 -2.36 -3.77 -3.75
CA ALA A 13 -2.49 -2.33 -3.98
C ALA A 13 -1.36 -1.78 -4.87
N THR A 14 -0.13 -2.24 -4.68
CA THR A 14 1.03 -1.84 -5.50
C THR A 14 0.88 -2.29 -6.95
N GLN A 15 0.40 -3.51 -7.20
CA GLN A 15 0.18 -4.00 -8.57
C GLN A 15 -0.85 -3.17 -9.31
N GLU A 16 -2.01 -2.94 -8.69
CA GLU A 16 -3.09 -2.15 -9.26
C GLU A 16 -2.68 -0.68 -9.45
N ALA A 17 -1.98 -0.09 -8.46
CA ALA A 17 -1.51 1.28 -8.52
C ALA A 17 -0.51 1.53 -9.67
N VAL A 18 0.44 0.61 -9.88
CA VAL A 18 1.40 0.70 -10.99
C VAL A 18 0.70 0.54 -12.32
N TRP A 19 -0.26 -0.38 -12.42
CA TRP A 19 -1.06 -0.55 -13.64
C TRP A 19 -1.88 0.70 -13.96
N LEU A 20 -2.58 1.26 -12.96
CA LEU A 20 -3.35 2.50 -13.09
C LEU A 20 -2.46 3.69 -13.49
N LYS A 21 -1.24 3.79 -12.94
CA LYS A 21 -0.27 4.80 -13.37
C LYS A 21 0.01 4.70 -14.86
N VAL A 22 0.31 3.52 -15.37
CA VAL A 22 0.59 3.33 -16.81
C VAL A 22 -0.60 3.78 -17.64
N PHE A 23 -1.81 3.37 -17.27
CA PHE A 23 -3.03 3.79 -17.94
C PHE A 23 -3.23 5.32 -17.91
N LEU A 24 -3.04 5.97 -16.76
CA LEU A 24 -3.16 7.43 -16.64
C LEU A 24 -2.07 8.18 -17.42
N CYS A 25 -0.86 7.63 -17.50
CA CYS A 25 0.21 8.19 -18.34
C CYS A 25 -0.17 8.14 -19.83
N GLU A 26 -0.77 7.04 -20.30
CA GLU A 26 -1.25 6.90 -21.69
C GLU A 26 -2.37 7.90 -22.01
N LEU A 27 -3.20 8.25 -21.03
CA LEU A 27 -4.22 9.28 -21.16
C LEU A 27 -3.68 10.71 -21.05
N GLY A 28 -2.43 10.89 -20.62
CA GLY A 28 -1.83 12.21 -20.38
C GLY A 28 -2.28 12.87 -19.07
N GLU A 29 -2.91 12.11 -18.17
CA GLU A 29 -3.41 12.59 -16.86
C GLU A 29 -2.36 12.48 -15.75
N MET A 30 -1.25 11.79 -16.00
CA MET A 30 -0.14 11.63 -15.05
C MET A 30 1.21 11.66 -15.79
N ALA A 31 2.23 12.25 -15.16
CA ALA A 31 3.58 12.25 -15.73
C ALA A 31 4.26 10.88 -15.52
N SER A 32 5.05 10.44 -16.50
CA SER A 32 5.68 9.11 -16.46
C SER A 32 6.72 8.95 -15.35
N ASP A 33 7.37 10.04 -14.95
CA ASP A 33 8.35 10.12 -13.88
C ASP A 33 7.71 10.34 -12.48
N GLU A 34 6.40 10.58 -12.40
CA GLU A 34 5.71 10.78 -11.13
C GLU A 34 5.54 9.46 -10.36
N ALA A 35 5.98 9.41 -9.11
CA ALA A 35 5.84 8.22 -8.26
C ALA A 35 4.41 8.09 -7.72
N VAL A 36 3.88 6.86 -7.66
CA VAL A 36 2.58 6.61 -7.01
C VAL A 36 2.76 6.58 -5.50
N LYS A 37 2.02 7.44 -4.80
CA LYS A 37 1.99 7.44 -3.35
C LYS A 37 0.97 6.43 -2.83
N ILE A 38 1.42 5.49 -2.01
CA ILE A 38 0.56 4.54 -1.30
C ILE A 38 0.66 4.81 0.20
N TYR A 39 -0.49 5.00 0.85
CA TYR A 39 -0.56 5.16 2.29
C TYR A 39 -0.60 3.80 2.99
N GLU A 40 0.15 3.66 4.07
CA GLU A 40 0.28 2.41 4.83
C GLU A 40 0.34 2.73 6.34
N ASP A 41 -0.46 2.05 7.16
CA ASP A 41 -0.47 2.26 8.61
C ASP A 41 0.38 1.21 9.35
N ASN A 42 0.79 0.13 8.69
CA ASN A 42 1.68 -0.87 9.26
C ASN A 42 3.16 -0.53 9.04
N GLN A 43 3.80 0.00 10.08
CA GLN A 43 5.25 0.27 10.09
C GLN A 43 6.11 -0.96 9.78
N GLY A 44 5.65 -2.16 10.17
CA GLY A 44 6.32 -3.41 9.82
C GLY A 44 6.33 -3.64 8.31
N SER A 45 5.22 -3.39 7.63
CA SER A 45 5.11 -3.51 6.18
C SER A 45 6.01 -2.51 5.47
N ILE A 46 6.02 -1.25 5.92
CA ILE A 46 6.90 -0.19 5.40
C ILE A 46 8.37 -0.60 5.58
N ALA A 47 8.74 -1.12 6.75
CA ALA A 47 10.11 -1.56 7.02
C ALA A 47 10.54 -2.74 6.14
N LEU A 48 9.65 -3.69 5.88
CA LEU A 48 9.91 -4.85 5.01
C LEU A 48 10.08 -4.47 3.54
N ALA A 49 9.34 -3.46 3.09
CA ALA A 49 9.48 -2.90 1.75
C ALA A 49 10.80 -2.14 1.57
N LYS A 50 11.33 -1.52 2.64
CA LYS A 50 12.57 -0.74 2.62
C LYS A 50 13.84 -1.52 2.92
N ASN A 51 13.77 -2.65 3.65
CA ASN A 51 14.95 -3.37 4.13
C ASN A 51 14.99 -4.84 3.68
N PRO A 52 16.12 -5.32 3.11
CA PRO A 52 16.25 -6.69 2.62
C PRO A 52 16.49 -7.78 3.67
N HIS A 53 16.70 -7.42 4.95
CA HIS A 53 17.29 -8.32 5.95
C HIS A 53 16.35 -9.33 6.64
N PHE A 54 15.11 -9.53 6.18
CA PHE A 54 14.23 -10.57 6.74
C PHE A 54 14.24 -11.84 5.88
N HIS A 55 14.57 -12.98 6.49
CA HIS A 55 14.70 -14.28 5.79
C HIS A 55 13.84 -15.40 6.39
N LYS A 56 13.39 -16.27 5.47
CA LYS A 56 12.53 -17.47 5.53
C LYS A 56 11.01 -17.22 5.54
N ARG A 57 10.45 -17.09 4.34
CA ARG A 57 9.04 -17.36 4.04
C ARG A 57 8.92 -18.28 2.82
N THR A 58 7.71 -18.65 2.45
CA THR A 58 7.42 -19.51 1.29
C THR A 58 7.56 -18.72 -0.01
N LYS A 59 7.97 -19.38 -1.10
CA LYS A 59 8.32 -18.75 -2.40
C LYS A 59 7.31 -17.72 -2.94
N HIS A 60 6.01 -17.94 -2.76
CA HIS A 60 4.98 -17.03 -3.25
C HIS A 60 4.94 -15.70 -2.48
N ILE A 61 5.25 -15.74 -1.18
CA ILE A 61 5.38 -14.56 -0.34
C ILE A 61 6.64 -13.80 -0.73
N ASP A 62 7.75 -14.51 -0.97
CA ASP A 62 9.00 -13.89 -1.39
C ASP A 62 8.82 -13.08 -2.69
N ILE A 63 8.08 -13.60 -3.68
CA ILE A 63 7.81 -12.89 -4.95
C ILE A 63 7.08 -11.56 -4.69
N ARG A 64 6.02 -11.56 -3.87
CA ARG A 64 5.27 -10.34 -3.53
C ARG A 64 6.13 -9.34 -2.75
N TYR A 65 6.98 -9.84 -1.87
CA TYR A 65 7.94 -9.03 -1.12
C TYR A 65 8.94 -8.33 -2.05
N HIS A 66 9.54 -9.10 -2.96
CA HIS A 66 10.45 -8.57 -3.96
C HIS A 66 9.78 -7.54 -4.87
N PHE A 67 8.56 -7.80 -5.32
CA PHE A 67 7.84 -6.87 -6.20
C PHE A 67 7.63 -5.48 -5.56
N VAL A 68 7.07 -5.43 -4.34
CA VAL A 68 6.84 -4.14 -3.66
C VAL A 68 8.16 -3.41 -3.42
N ARG A 69 9.19 -4.14 -2.99
CA ARG A 69 10.52 -3.56 -2.77
C ARG A 69 11.09 -2.97 -4.05
N GLU A 70 11.08 -3.72 -5.14
CA GLU A 70 11.58 -3.28 -6.44
C GLU A 70 10.90 -1.97 -6.87
N LYS A 71 9.57 -1.87 -6.74
CA LYS A 71 8.85 -0.63 -7.09
C LYS A 71 9.16 0.56 -6.19
N VAL A 72 9.49 0.30 -4.91
CA VAL A 72 9.94 1.34 -3.99
C VAL A 72 11.39 1.76 -4.27
N GLU A 73 12.28 0.81 -4.54
CA GLU A 73 13.70 1.05 -4.87
C GLU A 73 13.85 1.78 -6.22
N ASP A 74 13.05 1.44 -7.21
CA ASP A 74 12.99 2.12 -8.52
C ASP A 74 12.36 3.52 -8.44
N GLY A 75 11.83 3.92 -7.27
CA GLY A 75 11.13 5.18 -7.09
C GLY A 75 9.78 5.27 -7.81
N GLN A 76 9.25 4.15 -8.34
CA GLN A 76 7.93 4.11 -8.97
C GLN A 76 6.80 4.26 -7.94
N VAL A 77 7.06 3.82 -6.71
CA VAL A 77 6.11 3.86 -5.59
C VAL A 77 6.77 4.47 -4.36
N VAL A 78 6.05 5.36 -3.68
CA VAL A 78 6.44 5.92 -2.39
C VAL A 78 5.45 5.48 -1.33
N LEU A 79 5.94 4.74 -0.34
CA LEU A 79 5.17 4.39 0.84
C LEU A 79 5.19 5.52 1.86
N GLN A 80 4.01 6.06 2.17
CA GLN A 80 3.83 7.10 3.17
C GLN A 80 3.06 6.55 4.37
N TYR A 81 3.63 6.71 5.56
CA TYR A 81 2.93 6.33 6.77
C TYR A 81 1.69 7.20 6.99
N VAL A 82 0.60 6.57 7.40
CA VAL A 82 -0.61 7.23 7.93
C VAL A 82 -1.01 6.55 9.24
N SER A 83 -1.64 7.29 10.16
CA SER A 83 -2.12 6.68 11.40
C SER A 83 -3.26 5.69 11.10
N THR A 84 -3.39 4.62 11.90
CA THR A 84 -4.53 3.68 11.78
C THR A 84 -5.88 4.37 11.96
N THR A 85 -5.94 5.46 12.73
CA THR A 85 -7.18 6.24 12.90
C THR A 85 -7.57 7.04 11.65
N ASP A 86 -6.61 7.30 10.75
CA ASP A 86 -6.81 8.05 9.52
C ASP A 86 -6.74 7.16 8.26
N MET A 87 -6.50 5.86 8.42
CA MET A 87 -6.40 4.90 7.31
C MET A 87 -7.80 4.61 6.74
N LEU A 88 -8.19 5.34 5.69
CA LEU A 88 -9.51 5.20 5.06
C LEU A 88 -9.82 3.77 4.60
N ALA A 89 -8.82 3.02 4.14
CA ALA A 89 -8.98 1.65 3.68
C ALA A 89 -9.49 0.70 4.79
N ASP A 90 -9.23 1.01 6.07
CA ASP A 90 -9.65 0.18 7.20
C ASP A 90 -11.16 0.02 7.29
N MET A 91 -11.93 1.01 6.80
CA MET A 91 -13.39 0.90 6.75
C MET A 91 -13.87 -0.20 5.80
N MET A 92 -13.05 -0.56 4.81
CA MET A 92 -13.37 -1.56 3.78
C MET A 92 -12.75 -2.93 4.06
N THR A 93 -11.66 -2.98 4.84
CA THR A 93 -10.87 -4.20 5.05
C THR A 93 -10.99 -4.78 6.46
N LYS A 94 -11.46 -4.00 7.44
CA LYS A 94 -11.50 -4.39 8.86
C LYS A 94 -12.90 -4.19 9.46
N ALA A 95 -13.21 -5.02 10.46
CA ALA A 95 -14.33 -4.78 11.35
C ALA A 95 -13.92 -3.73 12.41
N ILE A 96 -14.28 -2.47 12.19
CA ILE A 96 -13.97 -1.34 13.08
C ILE A 96 -15.21 -0.87 13.87
N PRO A 97 -15.04 -0.17 15.00
CA PRO A 97 -16.15 0.41 15.74
C PRO A 97 -16.97 1.38 14.87
N ALA A 98 -18.30 1.41 15.07
CA ALA A 98 -19.21 2.26 14.30
C ALA A 98 -18.84 3.76 14.35
N THR A 99 -18.29 4.22 15.48
CA THR A 99 -17.79 5.59 15.63
C THR A 99 -16.63 5.88 14.68
N GLN A 100 -15.63 4.99 14.62
CA GLN A 100 -14.49 5.11 13.71
C GLN A 100 -14.94 5.00 12.25
N PHE A 101 -15.85 4.06 11.95
CA PHE A 101 -16.42 3.93 10.61
C PHE A 101 -17.10 5.23 10.16
N SER A 102 -17.90 5.87 11.03
CA SER A 102 -18.56 7.14 10.69
C SER A 102 -17.55 8.26 10.42
N VAL A 103 -16.46 8.34 11.18
CA VAL A 103 -15.40 9.34 10.97
C VAL A 103 -14.70 9.10 9.62
N LEU A 104 -14.27 7.87 9.36
CA LEU A 104 -13.59 7.53 8.12
C LEU A 104 -14.51 7.73 6.90
N ARG A 105 -15.80 7.39 7.03
CA ARG A 105 -16.82 7.61 5.98
C ARG A 105 -16.93 9.09 5.63
N THR A 106 -17.04 9.96 6.64
CA THR A 106 -17.06 11.41 6.42
C THR A 106 -15.77 11.93 5.79
N ASN A 107 -14.60 11.41 6.20
CA ASN A 107 -13.32 11.78 5.60
C ASN A 107 -13.19 11.34 4.13
N LEU A 108 -13.86 10.25 3.74
CA LEU A 108 -13.93 9.78 2.35
C LEU A 108 -14.90 10.60 1.49
N GLY A 109 -15.73 11.45 2.11
CA GLY A 109 -16.72 12.28 1.41
C GLY A 109 -18.04 11.58 1.11
N ILE A 110 -18.36 10.49 1.83
CA ILE A 110 -19.61 9.72 1.72
C ILE A 110 -20.43 9.70 3.01
#